data_AF-A0A927X9T7-F1
#
_entry.id   AF-A0A927X9T7-F1
#
_cell.length_a   1.000
_cell.length_b   1.000
_cell.length_c   1.000
_cell.angle_alpha   90.00
_cell.angle_beta   90.00
_cell.angle_gamma   90.00
#
_symmetry.space_group_name_H-M   'P 1'
#
loop_
_entity.id
_entity.type
_entity.pdbx_description
1 polymer ?
#
loop_
_entity_poly.entity_id
_entity_poly.type
_entity_poly.pdbx_seq_one_letter_code
_entity_poly.pdbx_strand_id
1 'polypeptide(L)'
;MMDVNTKLVDDKFLFPDVVDNKKSNASGIIVTALNKRGIETIDDLLNYDQTQFNRLNAHYLGALIQIMRYRYLGEELVNDVLLESEYSYSIKDDKRLAKDLRRLGFGRDLGELEAIVRRFREENSSVVSMEEVLNPDNRFFARMRLLGNADFRGFYLEYIEDKKKKEQAEENSPTKDVLEGLKLQLEGLVKMRDGLDKQIQDVQNQINALNGGQSYGR
;
A
#
# COMPACT_ATOMS: atom_id res chain seq x y z
N MET A 1 -3.80 -11.99 15.16
CA MET A 1 -2.85 -12.61 14.23
C MET A 1 -3.26 -14.05 14.00
N MET A 2 -3.26 -14.50 12.75
CA MET A 2 -3.53 -15.89 12.37
C MET A 2 -2.26 -16.75 12.55
N ASP A 3 -2.40 -18.07 12.62
CA ASP A 3 -1.26 -18.98 12.82
C ASP A 3 -0.54 -19.25 11.50
N VAL A 4 0.73 -18.85 11.38
CA VAL A 4 1.56 -19.08 10.18
C VAL A 4 1.83 -20.56 9.89
N ASN A 5 1.66 -21.44 10.88
CA ASN A 5 1.76 -22.90 10.66
C ASN A 5 0.49 -23.50 10.06
N THR A 6 -0.53 -22.68 9.79
CA THR A 6 -1.75 -23.12 9.09
C THR A 6 -1.35 -23.77 7.76
N LYS A 7 -1.88 -24.95 7.48
CA LYS A 7 -1.67 -25.59 6.18
C LYS A 7 -2.37 -24.79 5.09
N LEU A 8 -1.75 -24.67 3.93
CA LEU A 8 -2.31 -23.95 2.80
C LEU A 8 -3.75 -24.41 2.49
N VAL A 9 -4.00 -25.72 2.47
CA VAL A 9 -5.33 -26.32 2.20
C VAL A 9 -6.43 -25.89 3.16
N ASP A 10 -6.07 -25.48 4.37
CA ASP A 10 -7.03 -25.12 5.42
C ASP A 10 -7.32 -23.61 5.42
N ASP A 11 -6.56 -22.81 4.65
CA ASP A 11 -6.78 -21.37 4.52
C ASP A 11 -7.97 -21.08 3.60
N LYS A 12 -9.05 -20.58 4.22
CA LYS A 12 -10.32 -20.23 3.56
C LYS A 12 -10.23 -19.08 2.57
N PHE A 13 -9.18 -18.26 2.63
CA PHE A 13 -8.99 -17.15 1.69
C PHE A 13 -8.22 -17.59 0.45
N LEU A 14 -7.21 -18.44 0.62
CA LEU A 14 -6.48 -19.01 -0.50
C LEU A 14 -7.32 -20.04 -1.24
N PHE A 15 -8.11 -20.85 -0.52
CA PHE A 15 -8.89 -21.94 -1.11
C PHE A 15 -10.29 -22.05 -0.52
N PRO A 16 -11.15 -21.01 -0.70
CA PRO A 16 -12.52 -21.02 -0.17
C PRO A 16 -13.31 -22.25 -0.60
N ASP A 17 -13.12 -22.71 -1.85
CA ASP A 17 -13.82 -23.87 -2.40
C ASP A 17 -13.36 -25.22 -1.84
N VAL A 18 -12.09 -25.34 -1.42
CA VAL A 18 -11.53 -26.60 -0.88
C VAL A 18 -12.08 -26.84 0.52
N VAL A 19 -12.16 -25.79 1.33
CA VAL A 19 -12.70 -25.85 2.69
C VAL A 19 -14.22 -26.08 2.70
N ASP A 20 -14.94 -25.53 1.71
CA ASP A 20 -16.39 -25.73 1.55
C ASP A 20 -16.77 -27.07 0.88
N ASN A 21 -15.79 -27.93 0.58
CA ASN A 21 -15.98 -29.22 -0.10
C ASN A 21 -16.70 -29.09 -1.47
N LYS A 22 -16.60 -27.91 -2.09
CA LYS A 22 -17.09 -27.65 -3.45
C LYS A 22 -16.00 -28.12 -4.40
N LYS A 23 -16.34 -29.01 -5.34
CA LYS A 23 -15.40 -29.59 -6.33
C LYS A 23 -14.86 -28.52 -7.31
N SER A 24 -14.01 -27.62 -6.84
CA SER A 24 -13.26 -26.69 -7.66
C SER A 24 -11.91 -27.33 -7.99
N ASN A 25 -11.78 -27.80 -9.23
CA ASN A 25 -10.54 -28.43 -9.69
C ASN A 25 -9.35 -27.46 -9.69
N ALA A 26 -9.57 -26.14 -9.76
CA ALA A 26 -8.51 -25.14 -9.90
C ALA A 26 -7.71 -24.93 -8.60
N SER A 27 -8.40 -24.77 -7.47
CA SER A 27 -7.80 -24.56 -6.14
C SER A 27 -6.96 -25.77 -5.72
N GLY A 28 -7.48 -26.99 -5.91
CA GLY A 28 -6.73 -28.21 -5.64
C GLY A 28 -5.47 -28.39 -6.51
N ILE A 29 -5.50 -27.93 -7.77
CA ILE A 29 -4.32 -27.95 -8.66
C ILE A 29 -3.23 -27.01 -8.15
N ILE A 30 -3.60 -25.80 -7.71
CA ILE A 30 -2.64 -24.80 -7.19
C ILE A 30 -1.99 -25.32 -5.91
N VAL A 31 -2.78 -25.78 -4.93
CA VAL A 31 -2.26 -26.43 -3.71
C VAL A 31 -1.30 -27.55 -4.07
N THR A 32 -1.72 -28.47 -4.95
CA THR A 32 -0.89 -29.62 -5.31
C THR A 32 0.42 -29.18 -5.95
N ALA A 33 0.40 -28.10 -6.74
CA ALA A 33 1.60 -27.54 -7.36
C ALA A 33 2.52 -26.79 -6.38
N LEU A 34 1.97 -26.24 -5.29
CA LEU A 34 2.73 -25.63 -4.19
C LEU A 34 3.32 -26.69 -3.27
N ASN A 35 2.52 -27.68 -2.86
CA ASN A 35 2.99 -28.81 -2.04
C ASN A 35 4.11 -29.60 -2.74
N LYS A 36 4.01 -29.81 -4.07
CA LYS A 36 5.11 -30.44 -4.85
C LYS A 36 6.42 -29.65 -4.84
N ARG A 37 6.39 -28.38 -4.44
CA ARG A 37 7.58 -27.52 -4.26
C ARG A 37 7.98 -27.38 -2.78
N GLY A 38 7.39 -28.18 -1.89
CA GLY A 38 7.64 -28.12 -0.45
C GLY A 38 6.97 -26.94 0.25
N ILE A 39 6.00 -26.29 -0.40
CA ILE A 39 5.24 -25.20 0.21
C ILE A 39 3.94 -25.79 0.73
N GLU A 40 3.88 -26.09 2.03
CA GLU A 40 2.73 -26.77 2.65
C GLU A 40 1.98 -25.89 3.66
N THR A 41 2.67 -24.92 4.25
CA THR A 41 2.15 -23.98 5.25
C THR A 41 2.17 -22.54 4.75
N ILE A 42 1.50 -21.64 5.49
CA ILE A 42 1.61 -20.20 5.24
C ILE A 42 3.05 -19.72 5.41
N ASP A 43 3.76 -20.20 6.44
CA ASP A 43 5.17 -19.83 6.68
C ASP A 43 6.07 -20.21 5.49
N ASP A 44 5.88 -21.41 4.92
CA ASP A 44 6.62 -21.81 3.72
C ASP A 44 6.36 -20.85 2.55
N LEU A 45 5.10 -20.43 2.36
CA LEU A 45 4.71 -19.53 1.29
C LEU A 45 5.30 -18.13 1.49
N LEU A 46 5.33 -17.62 2.72
CA LEU A 46 5.84 -16.29 3.07
C LEU A 46 7.36 -16.18 2.90
N ASN A 47 8.08 -17.28 3.13
CA ASN A 47 9.53 -17.38 3.02
C ASN A 47 10.01 -17.91 1.66
N TYR A 48 9.10 -18.23 0.74
CA TYR A 48 9.45 -18.78 -0.55
C TYR A 48 10.16 -17.76 -1.45
N ASP A 49 11.24 -18.19 -2.10
CA ASP A 49 11.98 -17.38 -3.07
C ASP A 49 11.17 -17.18 -4.35
N GLN A 50 10.62 -15.97 -4.50
CA GLN A 50 9.78 -15.59 -5.63
C GLN A 50 10.50 -15.67 -6.98
N THR A 51 11.84 -15.62 -7.00
CA THR A 51 12.63 -15.72 -8.24
C THR A 51 12.54 -17.11 -8.89
N GLN A 52 12.12 -18.13 -8.14
CA GLN A 52 11.97 -19.49 -8.63
C GLN A 52 10.69 -19.74 -9.43
N PHE A 53 9.78 -18.76 -9.50
CA PHE A 53 8.59 -18.88 -10.34
C PHE A 53 8.85 -18.41 -11.78
N ASN A 54 8.22 -19.07 -12.74
CA ASN A 54 8.20 -18.59 -14.12
C ASN A 54 7.61 -17.16 -14.15
N ARG A 55 8.24 -16.26 -14.92
CA ARG A 55 7.87 -14.84 -15.06
C ARG A 55 6.38 -14.62 -15.31
N LEU A 56 5.72 -15.56 -15.98
CA LEU A 56 4.28 -15.49 -16.29
C LEU A 56 3.37 -15.53 -15.04
N ASN A 57 3.79 -16.18 -13.94
CA ASN A 57 3.02 -16.29 -12.71
C ASN A 57 3.60 -15.46 -11.54
N ALA A 58 4.75 -14.83 -11.74
CA ALA A 58 5.48 -14.11 -10.70
C ALA A 58 4.64 -12.96 -10.09
N HIS A 59 3.86 -12.24 -10.89
CA HIS A 59 3.04 -11.14 -10.37
C HIS A 59 1.86 -11.62 -9.52
N TYR A 60 1.20 -12.70 -9.95
CA TYR A 60 0.12 -13.30 -9.18
C TYR A 60 0.61 -13.79 -7.81
N LEU A 61 1.71 -14.54 -7.81
CA LEU A 61 2.28 -15.07 -6.56
C LEU A 61 2.90 -13.98 -5.69
N GLY A 62 3.49 -12.95 -6.29
CA GLY A 62 3.99 -11.79 -5.57
C GLY A 62 2.86 -11.04 -4.86
N ALA A 63 1.75 -10.78 -5.55
CA ALA A 63 0.55 -10.19 -4.96
C ALA A 63 -0.03 -11.09 -3.86
N LEU A 64 -0.13 -12.41 -4.10
CA LEU A 64 -0.57 -13.37 -3.10
C LEU A 64 0.26 -13.28 -1.82
N ILE A 65 1.59 -13.34 -1.93
CA ILE A 65 2.50 -13.28 -0.78
C ILE A 65 2.33 -11.96 -0.03
N GLN A 66 2.18 -10.83 -0.72
CA GLN A 66 1.92 -9.54 -0.05
C GLN A 66 0.61 -9.55 0.75
N ILE A 67 -0.47 -10.08 0.16
CA ILE A 67 -1.76 -10.23 0.84
C ILE A 67 -1.62 -11.11 2.08
N MET A 68 -0.89 -12.22 1.97
CA MET A 68 -0.66 -13.14 3.09
C MET A 68 0.19 -12.51 4.19
N ARG A 69 1.21 -11.72 3.84
CA ARG A 69 2.01 -10.92 4.79
C ARG A 69 1.13 -9.96 5.58
N TYR A 70 0.22 -9.25 4.91
CA TYR A 70 -0.74 -8.40 5.61
C TYR A 70 -1.65 -9.20 6.55
N ARG A 71 -2.29 -10.28 6.07
CA ARG A 71 -3.26 -11.05 6.88
C ARG A 71 -2.63 -11.77 8.08
N TYR A 72 -1.43 -12.33 7.91
CA TYR A 72 -0.79 -13.17 8.92
C TYR A 72 0.21 -12.42 9.79
N LEU A 73 0.96 -11.47 9.21
CA LEU A 73 2.02 -10.74 9.90
C LEU A 73 1.63 -9.28 10.20
N GLY A 74 0.54 -8.76 9.63
CA GLY A 74 0.14 -7.36 9.79
C GLY A 74 1.06 -6.38 9.08
N GLU A 75 1.90 -6.86 8.15
CA GLU A 75 2.81 -6.02 7.36
C GLU A 75 2.02 -5.17 6.35
N GLU A 76 2.42 -3.90 6.18
CA GLU A 76 1.82 -3.02 5.18
C GLU A 76 2.00 -3.56 3.75
N LEU A 77 1.03 -3.28 2.88
CA LEU A 77 1.11 -3.67 1.49
C LEU A 77 2.11 -2.79 0.75
N VAL A 78 3.14 -3.40 0.18
CA VAL A 78 4.13 -2.69 -0.66
C VAL A 78 3.49 -2.04 -1.88
N ASN A 79 2.38 -2.61 -2.37
CA ASN A 79 1.66 -2.13 -3.55
C ASN A 79 0.62 -1.02 -3.24
N ASP A 80 0.60 -0.43 -2.04
CA ASP A 80 -0.38 0.60 -1.65
C ASP A 80 -0.45 1.79 -2.60
N VAL A 81 0.71 2.27 -3.06
CA VAL A 81 0.79 3.38 -4.01
C VAL A 81 0.04 3.10 -5.33
N LEU A 82 -0.11 1.82 -5.71
CA LEU A 82 -0.88 1.44 -6.89
C LEU A 82 -2.39 1.58 -6.65
N LEU A 83 -2.85 1.37 -5.43
CA LEU A 83 -4.26 1.50 -5.04
C LEU A 83 -4.71 2.97 -4.98
N GLU A 84 -3.77 3.88 -4.76
CA GLU A 84 -4.01 5.34 -4.73
C GLU A 84 -3.81 6.01 -6.10
N SER A 85 -3.44 5.24 -7.13
CA SER A 85 -3.09 5.79 -8.44
C SER A 85 -4.32 6.25 -9.24
N GLU A 86 -4.19 7.42 -9.89
CA GLU A 86 -5.17 7.98 -10.83
C GLU A 86 -4.61 7.98 -12.26
N TYR A 87 -5.46 7.67 -13.23
CA TYR A 87 -5.09 7.47 -14.63
C TYR A 87 -5.89 8.41 -15.54
N SER A 88 -5.20 9.25 -16.31
CA SER A 88 -5.81 10.15 -17.30
C SER A 88 -6.14 9.42 -18.62
N TYR A 89 -6.93 10.05 -19.50
CA TYR A 89 -7.33 9.45 -20.78
C TYR A 89 -6.20 9.55 -21.80
N SER A 90 -5.29 8.57 -21.76
CA SER A 90 -4.18 8.47 -22.71
C SER A 90 -3.77 7.01 -22.93
N ILE A 91 -3.30 6.68 -24.13
CA ILE A 91 -2.75 5.33 -24.45
C ILE A 91 -1.61 4.97 -23.48
N LYS A 92 -0.86 5.97 -23.01
CA LYS A 92 0.23 5.76 -22.05
C LYS A 92 -0.31 5.32 -20.68
N ASP A 93 -1.38 5.94 -20.22
CA ASP A 93 -2.01 5.62 -18.95
C ASP A 93 -2.79 4.30 -19.01
N ASP A 94 -3.34 3.92 -20.16
CA ASP A 94 -3.94 2.60 -20.37
C ASP A 94 -2.93 1.47 -20.13
N LYS A 95 -1.73 1.62 -20.72
CA LYS A 95 -0.62 0.68 -20.53
C LYS A 95 -0.13 0.68 -19.08
N ARG A 96 -0.10 1.85 -18.43
CA ARG A 96 0.29 1.97 -17.02
C ARG A 96 -0.72 1.22 -16.14
N LEU A 97 -2.01 1.47 -16.32
CA LEU A 97 -3.09 0.80 -15.60
C LEU A 97 -3.05 -0.71 -15.79
N ALA A 98 -2.90 -1.20 -17.03
CA ALA A 98 -2.76 -2.63 -17.29
C ALA A 98 -1.56 -3.26 -16.57
N LYS A 99 -0.43 -2.56 -16.53
CA LYS A 99 0.77 -3.01 -15.81
C LYS A 99 0.57 -3.03 -14.29
N ASP A 100 -0.12 -2.05 -13.74
CA ASP A 100 -0.37 -1.95 -12.31
C ASP A 100 -1.40 -3.00 -11.86
N LEU A 101 -2.47 -3.21 -12.63
CA LEU A 101 -3.39 -4.33 -12.43
C LEU A 101 -2.65 -5.67 -12.45
N ARG A 102 -1.73 -5.86 -13.40
CA ARG A 102 -0.90 -7.07 -13.44
C ARG A 102 -0.08 -7.24 -12.16
N ARG A 103 0.53 -6.17 -11.65
CA ARG A 103 1.30 -6.18 -10.38
C ARG A 103 0.44 -6.50 -9.17
N LEU A 104 -0.83 -6.08 -9.18
CA LEU A 104 -1.83 -6.45 -8.17
C LEU A 104 -2.34 -7.89 -8.31
N GLY A 105 -1.83 -8.66 -9.29
CA GLY A 105 -2.16 -10.06 -9.50
C GLY A 105 -3.35 -10.29 -10.45
N PHE A 106 -3.83 -9.24 -11.11
CA PHE A 106 -4.89 -9.34 -12.10
C PHE A 106 -4.30 -9.72 -13.46
N GLY A 107 -4.57 -10.94 -13.89
CA GLY A 107 -4.24 -11.44 -15.23
C GLY A 107 -2.77 -11.82 -15.44
N ARG A 108 -2.55 -12.74 -16.40
CA ARG A 108 -1.22 -13.27 -16.72
C ARG A 108 -0.62 -12.60 -17.95
N ASP A 109 -1.46 -12.28 -18.93
CA ASP A 109 -1.10 -11.65 -20.18
C ASP A 109 -1.34 -10.14 -20.14
N LEU A 110 -0.30 -9.37 -20.46
CA LEU A 110 -0.37 -7.90 -20.43
C LEU A 110 -1.21 -7.36 -21.61
N GLY A 111 -1.18 -8.01 -22.77
CA GLY A 111 -1.93 -7.59 -23.94
C GLY A 111 -3.44 -7.75 -23.74
N GLU A 112 -3.86 -8.84 -23.11
CA GLU A 112 -5.26 -9.04 -22.70
C GLU A 112 -5.72 -7.94 -21.73
N LEU A 113 -4.91 -7.62 -20.72
CA LEU A 113 -5.20 -6.54 -19.78
C LEU A 113 -5.29 -5.18 -20.49
N GLU A 114 -4.33 -4.86 -21.36
CA GLU A 114 -4.36 -3.63 -22.16
C GLU A 114 -5.63 -3.54 -23.00
N ALA A 115 -6.07 -4.64 -23.61
CA ALA A 115 -7.30 -4.69 -24.41
C ALA A 115 -8.59 -4.56 -23.57
N ILE A 116 -8.57 -5.02 -22.32
CA ILE A 116 -9.68 -4.85 -21.37
C ILE A 116 -9.71 -3.40 -20.88
N VAL A 117 -8.56 -2.85 -20.46
CA VAL A 117 -8.42 -1.46 -20.02
C VAL A 117 -8.85 -0.48 -21.09
N ARG A 118 -8.40 -0.65 -22.34
CA ARG A 118 -8.79 0.23 -23.44
C ARG A 118 -10.31 0.27 -23.63
N ARG A 119 -10.95 -0.90 -23.64
CA ARG A 119 -12.42 -1.00 -23.77
C ARG A 119 -13.15 -0.38 -22.58
N PHE A 120 -12.61 -0.55 -21.37
CA PHE A 120 -13.16 0.07 -20.18
C PHE A 120 -13.07 1.60 -20.25
N ARG A 121 -11.96 2.15 -20.74
CA ARG A 121 -11.76 3.59 -20.88
C ARG A 121 -12.62 4.20 -21.97
N GLU A 122 -12.88 3.49 -23.06
CA GLU A 122 -13.86 3.89 -24.08
C GLU A 122 -15.28 4.06 -23.50
N GLU A 123 -15.59 3.39 -22.39
CA GLU A 123 -16.89 3.41 -21.70
C GLU A 123 -16.95 4.38 -20.48
N ASN A 124 -15.82 4.97 -20.05
CA ASN A 124 -15.71 5.72 -18.78
C ASN A 124 -14.96 7.07 -18.92
N SER A 125 -14.99 7.90 -17.86
CA SER A 125 -14.55 9.31 -17.81
C SER A 125 -13.09 9.60 -18.21
N SER A 126 -12.77 10.90 -18.26
CA SER A 126 -11.45 11.45 -18.58
C SER A 126 -10.34 11.06 -17.59
N VAL A 127 -10.68 10.83 -16.33
CA VAL A 127 -9.78 10.34 -15.27
C VAL A 127 -10.49 9.23 -14.51
N VAL A 128 -9.75 8.17 -14.16
CA VAL A 128 -10.26 7.06 -13.34
C VAL A 128 -9.24 6.70 -12.26
N SER A 129 -9.69 6.42 -11.05
CA SER A 129 -8.86 5.90 -9.96
C SER A 129 -8.79 4.37 -9.96
N MET A 130 -7.76 3.80 -9.34
CA MET A 130 -7.70 2.34 -9.15
C MET A 130 -8.89 1.82 -8.34
N GLU A 131 -9.34 2.55 -7.31
CA GLU A 131 -10.53 2.19 -6.52
C GLU A 131 -11.79 2.10 -7.39
N GLU A 132 -12.01 3.05 -8.30
CA GLU A 132 -13.13 3.01 -9.26
C GLU A 132 -13.03 1.84 -10.24
N VAL A 133 -11.82 1.49 -10.66
CA VAL A 133 -11.58 0.29 -11.48
C VAL A 133 -11.99 -0.96 -10.70
N LEU A 134 -11.56 -1.07 -9.43
CA LEU A 134 -11.86 -2.19 -8.54
C LEU A 134 -13.33 -2.28 -8.12
N ASN A 135 -14.11 -1.20 -8.19
CA ASN A 135 -15.49 -1.13 -7.71
C ASN A 135 -16.39 -2.26 -8.27
N PRO A 136 -17.15 -3.01 -7.41
CA PRO A 136 -18.12 -4.05 -7.77
C PRO A 136 -18.97 -3.80 -9.01
N ASP A 137 -19.51 -2.60 -9.12
CA ASP A 137 -20.47 -2.18 -10.15
C ASP A 137 -19.80 -1.90 -11.50
N ASN A 138 -18.48 -1.85 -11.51
CA ASN A 138 -17.70 -1.69 -12.71
C ASN A 138 -17.66 -3.00 -13.52
N ARG A 139 -18.20 -2.96 -14.75
CA ARG A 139 -18.25 -4.10 -15.68
C ARG A 139 -16.87 -4.64 -16.07
N PHE A 140 -15.80 -3.91 -15.74
CA PHE A 140 -14.41 -4.33 -15.87
C PHE A 140 -14.16 -5.78 -15.40
N PHE A 141 -14.72 -6.15 -14.25
CA PHE A 141 -14.45 -7.44 -13.61
C PHE A 141 -15.27 -8.62 -14.12
N ALA A 142 -16.41 -8.36 -14.77
CA ALA A 142 -17.19 -9.43 -15.42
C ALA A 142 -16.37 -10.11 -16.53
N ARG A 143 -15.40 -9.38 -17.14
CA ARG A 143 -14.50 -9.88 -18.18
C ARG A 143 -13.21 -10.51 -17.62
N MET A 144 -12.79 -10.14 -16.41
CA MET A 144 -11.62 -10.69 -15.71
C MET A 144 -11.88 -12.04 -15.03
N ARG A 145 -13.15 -12.44 -14.88
CA ARG A 145 -13.59 -13.72 -14.27
C ARG A 145 -12.96 -14.97 -14.90
N LEU A 146 -12.43 -14.89 -16.12
CA LEU A 146 -11.77 -16.00 -16.81
C LEU A 146 -10.34 -16.29 -16.33
N LEU A 147 -9.74 -15.44 -15.47
CA LEU A 147 -8.35 -15.57 -15.03
C LEU A 147 -8.19 -16.01 -13.56
N GLY A 148 -9.30 -16.26 -12.85
CA GLY A 148 -9.31 -17.06 -11.61
C GLY A 148 -9.12 -16.34 -10.28
N ASN A 149 -9.39 -15.02 -10.15
CA ASN A 149 -9.03 -14.26 -8.92
C ASN A 149 -10.13 -13.30 -8.45
N ALA A 150 -11.33 -13.81 -8.14
CA ALA A 150 -12.38 -12.98 -7.52
C ALA A 150 -11.96 -12.46 -6.11
N ASP A 151 -11.09 -13.20 -5.42
CA ASP A 151 -10.75 -12.95 -4.01
C ASP A 151 -9.74 -11.81 -3.80
N PHE A 152 -8.89 -11.50 -4.80
CA PHE A 152 -7.93 -10.38 -4.69
C PHE A 152 -8.64 -9.03 -4.72
N ARG A 153 -9.66 -8.90 -5.57
CA ARG A 153 -10.47 -7.70 -5.67
C ARG A 153 -11.18 -7.41 -4.35
N GLY A 154 -11.84 -8.43 -3.78
CA GLY A 154 -12.52 -8.31 -2.49
C GLY A 154 -11.55 -7.86 -1.38
N PHE A 155 -10.38 -8.50 -1.31
CA PHE A 155 -9.33 -8.11 -0.38
C PHE A 155 -8.92 -6.64 -0.53
N TYR A 156 -8.59 -6.17 -1.74
CA TYR A 156 -8.12 -4.79 -1.91
C TYR A 156 -9.21 -3.76 -1.58
N LEU A 157 -10.48 -4.05 -1.86
CA LEU A 157 -11.59 -3.17 -1.48
C LEU A 157 -11.74 -3.09 0.04
N GLU A 158 -11.74 -4.24 0.73
CA GLU A 158 -11.77 -4.31 2.20
C GLU A 158 -10.58 -3.56 2.81
N TYR A 159 -9.38 -3.74 2.24
CA TYR A 159 -8.17 -3.07 2.68
C TYR A 159 -8.28 -1.54 2.54
N ILE A 160 -8.75 -1.04 1.39
CA ILE A 160 -8.94 0.40 1.16
C ILE A 160 -9.92 0.99 2.17
N GLU A 161 -11.04 0.30 2.42
CA GLU A 161 -12.01 0.74 3.43
C GLU A 161 -11.41 0.76 4.84
N ASP A 162 -10.67 -0.27 5.23
CA ASP A 162 -10.05 -0.35 6.55
C ASP A 162 -8.94 0.70 6.73
N LYS A 163 -8.19 1.00 5.66
CA LYS A 163 -7.20 2.07 5.65
C LYS A 163 -7.88 3.43 5.87
N LYS A 164 -8.96 3.73 5.14
CA LYS A 164 -9.76 4.96 5.33
C LYS A 164 -10.30 5.08 6.76
N LYS A 165 -10.78 3.99 7.35
CA LYS A 165 -11.24 3.98 8.76
C LYS A 165 -10.10 4.28 9.73
N LYS A 166 -8.92 3.73 9.52
CA LYS A 166 -7.73 3.99 10.36
C LYS A 166 -7.28 5.44 10.25
N GLU A 167 -7.19 5.97 9.03
CA GLU A 167 -6.84 7.37 8.78
C GLU A 167 -7.84 8.33 9.44
N GLN A 168 -9.15 8.05 9.34
CA GLN A 168 -10.17 8.83 10.05
C GLN A 168 -10.09 8.70 11.57
N ALA A 169 -9.70 7.53 12.10
CA ALA A 169 -9.51 7.35 13.53
C ALA A 169 -8.26 8.09 14.05
N GLU A 170 -7.19 8.15 13.26
CA GLU A 170 -5.98 8.93 13.57
C GLU A 170 -6.21 10.44 13.44
N GLU A 171 -6.97 10.86 12.44
CA GLU A 171 -7.36 12.26 12.24
C GLU A 171 -8.25 12.79 13.37
N ASN A 172 -9.11 11.94 13.92
CA ASN A 172 -9.93 12.25 15.11
C ASN A 172 -9.23 11.86 16.44
N SER A 173 -7.94 11.49 16.40
CA SER A 173 -7.24 11.08 17.62
C SER A 173 -6.79 12.31 18.42
N PRO A 174 -6.92 12.30 19.76
CA PRO A 174 -6.41 13.36 20.62
C PRO A 174 -4.89 13.55 20.47
N THR A 175 -4.19 12.56 19.93
CA THR A 175 -2.75 12.58 19.66
C THR A 175 -2.36 13.62 18.60
N LYS A 176 -3.20 13.84 17.57
CA LYS A 176 -2.94 14.85 16.52
C LYS A 176 -3.07 16.27 17.07
N ASP A 177 -4.12 16.52 17.86
CA ASP A 177 -4.32 17.80 18.55
C ASP A 177 -3.19 18.10 19.55
N VAL A 178 -2.72 17.08 20.27
CA VAL A 178 -1.55 17.21 21.15
C VAL A 178 -0.28 17.51 20.35
N LEU A 179 -0.07 16.86 19.20
CA LEU A 179 1.07 17.12 18.31
C LEU A 179 1.06 18.53 17.73
N GLU A 180 -0.10 19.01 17.30
CA GLU A 180 -0.28 20.36 16.77
C GLU A 180 -0.12 21.42 17.87
N GLY A 181 -0.63 21.14 19.08
CA GLY A 181 -0.38 21.94 20.27
C GLY A 181 1.11 22.01 20.64
N LEU A 182 1.82 20.89 20.62
CA LEU A 182 3.27 20.82 20.87
C LEU A 182 4.05 21.59 19.80
N LYS A 183 3.65 21.51 18.52
CA LYS A 183 4.27 22.27 17.43
C LYS A 183 4.14 23.78 17.66
N LEU A 184 2.96 24.26 18.03
CA LEU A 184 2.74 25.68 18.35
C LEU A 184 3.56 26.13 19.56
N GLN A 185 3.68 25.29 20.59
CA GLN A 185 4.55 25.56 21.74
C GLN A 185 6.02 25.66 21.33
N LEU A 186 6.48 24.77 20.43
CA LEU A 186 7.84 24.78 19.92
C LEU A 186 8.14 26.06 19.13
N GLU A 187 7.22 26.48 18.26
CA GLU A 187 7.33 27.74 17.52
C GLU A 187 7.39 28.96 18.45
N GLY A 188 6.62 28.95 19.54
CA GLY A 188 6.68 29.98 20.58
C GLY A 188 8.04 30.02 21.30
N LEU A 189 8.57 28.85 21.66
CA LEU A 189 9.89 28.72 22.29
C LEU A 189 11.03 29.18 21.38
N VAL A 190 10.96 28.86 20.08
CA VAL A 190 11.93 29.33 19.08
C VAL A 190 11.94 30.85 19.00
N LYS A 191 10.76 31.49 18.92
CA LYS A 191 10.66 32.96 18.91
C LYS A 191 11.24 33.60 20.18
N MET A 192 11.01 32.99 21.34
CA MET A 192 11.58 33.48 22.60
C MET A 192 13.12 33.35 22.62
N ARG A 193 13.66 32.21 22.17
CA ARG A 193 15.10 32.03 22.02
C ARG A 193 15.70 33.10 21.12
N ASP A 194 15.14 33.30 19.94
CA ASP A 194 15.64 34.30 18.98
C ASP A 194 15.58 35.73 19.56
N GLY A 195 14.58 36.02 20.40
CA GLY A 195 14.48 37.27 21.14
C GLY A 195 15.58 37.43 22.19
N LEU A 196 15.85 36.37 22.97
CA LEU A 196 16.92 36.35 23.97
C LEU A 196 18.30 36.47 23.31
N ASP A 197 18.54 35.81 22.18
CA ASP A 197 19.80 35.91 21.44
C ASP A 197 20.07 37.35 20.99
N LYS A 198 19.04 38.07 20.53
CA LYS A 198 19.16 39.50 20.23
C LYS A 198 19.53 40.33 21.47
N GLN A 199 18.89 40.06 22.61
CA GLN A 199 19.21 40.77 23.85
C GLN A 199 20.64 40.50 24.32
N ILE A 200 21.11 39.26 24.20
CA ILE A 200 22.50 38.90 24.50
C ILE A 200 23.45 39.67 23.59
N GLN A 201 23.15 39.75 22.29
CA GLN A 201 23.94 40.51 21.32
C GLN A 201 24.01 42.00 21.68
N ASP A 202 22.90 42.61 22.06
CA ASP A 202 22.83 44.02 22.46
C ASP A 202 23.66 44.29 23.72
N VAL A 203 23.57 43.42 24.73
CA VAL A 203 24.37 43.52 25.95
C VAL A 203 25.87 43.34 25.65
N GLN A 204 26.23 42.38 24.79
CA GLN A 204 27.62 42.20 24.36
C GLN A 204 28.16 43.45 23.66
N ASN A 205 27.36 44.07 22.79
CA ASN A 205 27.73 45.32 22.13
C ASN A 205 27.93 46.47 23.14
N GLN A 206 27.05 46.58 24.15
CA GLN A 206 27.19 47.57 25.22
C GLN A 206 28.45 47.35 26.07
N ILE A 207 28.75 46.11 26.45
CA ILE A 207 29.97 45.76 27.20
C ILE A 207 31.21 46.10 26.37
N ASN A 208 31.22 45.77 25.07
CA ASN A 208 32.33 46.09 24.18
C ASN A 208 32.53 47.61 24.02
N ALA A 209 31.44 48.38 23.94
CA ALA A 209 31.52 49.84 23.91
C ALA A 209 32.09 50.44 25.21
N LEU A 210 31.70 49.88 26.37
CA LEU A 210 32.22 50.29 27.67
C LEU A 210 33.70 49.92 27.85
N ASN A 211 34.12 48.74 27.40
CA ASN A 211 35.50 48.27 27.48
C ASN A 211 36.42 48.98 26.47
N GLY A 212 35.93 49.32 25.28
CA GLY A 212 36.65 50.14 24.29
C GLY A 212 36.84 51.60 24.71
N GLY A 213 36.01 52.09 25.64
CA GLY A 213 36.10 53.43 26.20
C GLY A 213 37.18 53.64 27.27
N GLN A 214 37.83 52.57 27.76
CA GLN A 214 38.88 52.66 28.79
C GLN A 214 40.32 52.78 28.26
N SER A 215 40.53 52.96 26.94
CA SER A 215 41.87 53.09 26.35
C SER A 215 42.48 54.51 26.37
N TYR A 216 41.85 55.50 26.99
CA TYR A 216 42.45 56.83 27.14
C TYR A 216 42.36 57.31 28.59
N GLY A 217 43.41 57.04 29.37
CA GLY A 217 43.54 57.66 30.69
C GLY A 217 44.44 56.91 31.68
N ARG A 218 45.71 56.69 31.34
CA ARG A 218 46.87 56.89 32.23
C ARG A 218 48.18 56.62 31.52
#